data_AF-A0A7K9LZJ6-F1
#
_entry.id   AF-A0A7K9LZJ6-F1
#
_cell.length_a   1.000
_cell.length_b   1.000
_cell.length_c   1.000
_cell.angle_alpha   90.00
_cell.angle_beta   90.00
_cell.angle_gamma   90.00
#
_symmetry.space_group_name_H-M   'P 1'
#
loop_
_entity.id
_entity.type
_entity.pdbx_description
1 polymer ?
#
loop_
_entity_poly.entity_id
_entity_poly.type
_entity_poly.pdbx_seq_one_letter_code
_entity_poly.pdbx_strand_id
1 'polypeptide(L)'
;MPDVITVRVQTDSHSFQDVVVKIERPTYHKPFLGGYKNRITGVELHNAGSQTIPKKRPDKGIQLFCRETQTVFEKNKPQQTKNTTSTQMTKIGLYVSNMTDKLVSPGKYLTAEEYHKRRLEAVIVLQTYFRRWHAINVVQNLREEKRLRLAWEAQEELRKKKEKEEKLRREHERRLNPKTKEDFELLYHAVELWRQEETERINRTLTGAERKAAFCGLLEQEAQLIASIGRHKLNADEKNQQKAILHFLDKCAQPKRWKAYDGKITEMDTQYTLRARELFEIYRSISMNDIPNNERIDVLLTLRHTVKEHECNLTREIVELIDREVDLMSREVKECNLEGLRKRICTLFLQYIKTPKFNPEVARILKVPPDPLKLYKNVNFCHSCENYLPSTEFPVPANSHTIGRCRLCCKLDNEAWRREAFLKYKLILENLRKSEADYQDDAKIVFLVQHQDLQYMIENIWGCQSALSACSDLYDLVMVRWDKRCEWSPWNTILLTKDEADAHLRLCNLQEAYEVAFIRRIKHKHIRAKNYFVQIPVMASFLHKSDNQANAN
;
A
#
# COMPACT_ATOMS: atom_id res chain seq x y z
N MET A 1 -57.32 32.24 45.58
CA MET A 1 -57.96 30.93 45.89
C MET A 1 -57.52 30.49 47.28
N PRO A 2 -58.32 29.75 48.05
CA PRO A 2 -57.84 29.10 49.28
C PRO A 2 -56.88 27.94 48.94
N ASP A 3 -55.94 27.61 49.84
CA ASP A 3 -54.89 26.59 49.62
C ASP A 3 -55.37 25.15 49.86
N VAL A 4 -56.56 25.03 50.44
CA VAL A 4 -57.27 23.76 50.64
C VAL A 4 -58.71 24.00 50.23
N ILE A 5 -59.25 23.13 49.39
CA ILE A 5 -60.67 23.10 49.05
C ILE A 5 -61.25 21.76 49.48
N THR A 6 -62.39 21.79 50.16
CA THR A 6 -63.20 20.60 50.43
C THR A 6 -64.10 20.36 49.23
N VAL A 7 -63.85 19.26 48.53
CA VAL A 7 -64.64 18.87 47.35
C VAL A 7 -65.53 17.70 47.77
N ARG A 8 -66.84 17.84 47.58
CA ARG A 8 -67.76 16.71 47.71
C ARG A 8 -67.57 15.77 46.55
N VAL A 9 -67.10 14.55 46.85
CA VAL A 9 -66.97 13.48 45.87
C VAL A 9 -68.02 12.42 46.19
N GLN A 10 -68.76 11.99 45.18
CA GLN A 10 -69.73 10.92 45.30
C GLN A 10 -68.99 9.57 45.16
N THR A 11 -69.00 8.75 46.22
CA THR A 11 -68.32 7.46 46.24
C THR A 11 -69.27 6.31 45.85
N ASP A 12 -70.56 6.40 46.20
CA ASP A 12 -71.64 5.50 45.77
C ASP A 12 -72.97 6.25 45.53
N SER A 13 -74.04 5.54 45.11
CA SER A 13 -75.32 6.13 44.69
C SER A 13 -76.03 7.02 45.71
N HIS A 14 -75.75 6.89 47.02
CA HIS A 14 -76.32 7.76 48.07
C HIS A 14 -75.34 8.21 49.17
N SER A 15 -74.02 8.06 48.97
CA SER A 15 -73.01 8.52 49.94
C SER A 15 -72.10 9.59 49.31
N PHE A 16 -71.91 10.69 50.04
CA PHE A 16 -70.98 11.76 49.69
C PHE A 16 -69.85 11.80 50.70
N GLN A 17 -68.62 11.89 50.21
CA GLN A 17 -67.43 12.06 51.04
C GLN A 17 -66.82 13.43 50.74
N ASP A 18 -66.61 14.21 51.79
CA ASP A 18 -65.89 15.48 51.69
C ASP A 18 -64.39 15.18 51.63
N VAL A 19 -63.79 15.30 50.44
CA VAL A 19 -62.37 15.09 50.23
C VAL A 19 -61.65 16.43 50.32
N VAL A 20 -60.70 16.50 51.25
CA VAL A 20 -59.84 17.67 51.43
C VAL A 20 -58.75 17.63 50.35
N VAL A 21 -58.89 18.48 49.33
CA VAL A 21 -57.89 18.61 48.26
C VAL A 21 -56.96 19.77 48.59
N LYS A 22 -55.68 19.46 48.81
CA LYS A 22 -54.62 20.47 48.89
C LYS A 22 -54.31 20.97 47.49
N ILE A 23 -54.41 22.29 47.28
CA ILE A 23 -53.99 22.93 46.04
C ILE A 23 -52.53 23.33 46.22
N GLU A 24 -51.63 22.56 45.64
CA GLU A 24 -50.22 22.95 45.57
C GLU A 24 -50.02 23.98 44.47
N ARG A 25 -49.59 25.18 44.86
CA ARG A 25 -49.18 26.21 43.90
C ARG A 25 -47.70 26.05 43.63
N PRO A 26 -47.29 25.74 42.39
CA PRO A 26 -45.88 25.78 42.05
C PRO A 26 -45.37 27.21 42.22
N THR A 27 -44.28 27.38 42.97
CA THR A 27 -43.56 28.66 43.16
C THR A 27 -42.67 29.02 41.96
N TYR A 28 -42.62 28.16 40.94
CA TYR A 28 -41.80 28.35 39.76
C TYR A 28 -42.65 28.71 38.53
N HIS A 29 -42.08 29.54 37.66
CA HIS A 29 -42.66 29.82 36.35
C HIS A 29 -42.33 28.67 35.40
N LYS A 30 -43.34 28.11 34.72
CA LYS A 30 -43.13 26.99 33.80
C LYS A 30 -42.36 27.49 32.57
N PRO A 31 -41.20 26.91 32.22
CA PRO A 31 -40.47 27.32 31.03
C PRO A 31 -41.29 27.04 29.76
N PHE A 32 -41.18 27.94 28.77
CA PHE A 32 -41.86 27.79 27.48
C PHE A 32 -41.13 26.73 26.64
N LEU A 33 -41.59 25.48 26.74
CA LEU A 33 -41.02 24.31 26.05
C LEU A 33 -41.78 23.96 24.75
N GLY A 34 -42.68 24.83 24.29
CA GLY A 34 -43.52 24.63 23.12
C GLY A 34 -44.96 25.08 23.34
N GLY A 35 -45.53 25.74 22.34
CA GLY A 35 -46.86 26.35 22.42
C GLY A 35 -47.03 27.53 21.47
N TYR A 36 -48.05 28.34 21.72
CA TYR A 36 -48.30 29.57 20.95
C TYR A 36 -48.09 30.79 21.84
N LYS A 37 -47.47 31.84 21.30
CA LYS A 37 -47.36 33.15 21.95
C LYS A 37 -48.21 34.18 21.23
N ASN A 38 -49.13 34.81 21.93
CA ASN A 38 -49.89 35.92 21.36
C ASN A 38 -48.97 37.14 21.19
N ARG A 39 -48.87 37.65 19.96
CA ARG A 39 -47.96 38.74 19.61
C ARG A 39 -48.34 40.09 20.24
N ILE A 40 -49.62 40.31 20.53
CA ILE A 40 -50.12 41.60 21.03
C ILE A 40 -50.18 41.61 22.56
N THR A 41 -50.78 40.57 23.15
CA THR A 41 -50.97 40.50 24.61
C THR A 41 -49.77 39.87 25.33
N GLY A 42 -48.84 39.25 24.60
CA GLY A 42 -47.67 38.57 25.17
C GLY A 42 -47.99 37.25 25.88
N VAL A 43 -49.26 36.85 25.96
CA VAL A 43 -49.71 35.64 26.67
C VAL A 43 -49.17 34.38 26.00
N GLU A 44 -48.59 33.49 26.81
CA GLU A 44 -48.02 32.21 26.38
C GLU A 44 -49.00 31.07 26.65
N LEU A 45 -49.39 30.35 25.59
CA LEU A 45 -50.23 29.18 25.63
C LEU A 45 -49.35 27.94 25.47
N HIS A 46 -49.03 27.28 26.58
CA HIS A 46 -48.20 26.09 26.58
C HIS A 46 -48.99 24.87 26.08
N ASN A 47 -48.35 24.00 25.30
CA ASN A 47 -48.95 22.71 24.93
C ASN A 47 -49.23 21.86 26.19
N ALA A 48 -50.34 21.11 26.18
CA ALA A 48 -50.67 20.18 27.25
C ALA A 48 -49.63 19.06 27.30
N GLY A 49 -48.87 18.99 28.39
CA GLY A 49 -47.95 17.89 28.65
C GLY A 49 -48.57 16.93 29.65
N SER A 50 -48.84 15.69 29.26
CA SER A 50 -49.21 14.62 30.20
C SER A 50 -47.95 14.17 30.95
N GLN A 51 -47.79 14.60 32.20
CA GLN A 51 -46.76 14.07 33.10
C GLN A 51 -47.26 12.77 33.73
N THR A 52 -47.10 11.64 33.03
CA THR A 52 -46.93 10.38 33.77
C THR A 52 -45.52 10.39 34.35
N ILE A 53 -45.39 10.18 35.66
CA ILE A 53 -44.07 10.03 36.30
C ILE A 53 -43.35 8.87 35.59
N PRO A 54 -42.22 9.11 34.91
CA PRO A 54 -41.52 8.04 34.22
C PRO A 54 -41.06 6.99 35.23
N LYS A 55 -41.17 5.69 34.86
CA LYS A 55 -40.68 4.59 35.71
C LYS A 55 -39.21 4.86 36.07
N LYS A 56 -38.91 4.88 37.37
CA LYS A 56 -37.52 4.96 37.87
C LYS A 56 -36.74 3.79 37.28
N ARG A 57 -35.70 4.09 36.49
CA ARG A 57 -34.76 3.08 36.01
C ARG A 57 -33.86 2.68 37.18
N PRO A 58 -33.53 1.40 37.36
CA PRO A 58 -32.58 0.98 38.38
C PRO A 58 -31.22 1.65 38.12
N ASP A 59 -30.61 2.13 39.20
CA ASP A 59 -29.32 2.82 39.12
C ASP A 59 -28.24 1.82 38.72
N LYS A 60 -27.51 2.13 37.64
CA LYS A 60 -26.47 1.24 37.09
C LYS A 60 -25.11 1.43 37.76
N GLY A 61 -24.99 2.37 38.72
CA GLY A 61 -23.75 2.61 39.48
C GLY A 61 -22.59 3.19 38.66
N ILE A 62 -22.84 3.62 37.43
CA ILE A 62 -21.82 4.18 36.52
C ILE A 62 -22.27 5.60 36.13
N GLN A 63 -21.43 6.61 36.41
CA GLN A 63 -21.64 7.96 35.90
C GLN A 63 -21.37 7.99 34.39
N LEU A 64 -22.42 8.13 33.59
CA LEU A 64 -22.35 8.29 32.14
C LEU A 64 -22.37 9.79 31.80
N PHE A 65 -21.24 10.33 31.36
CA PHE A 65 -21.15 11.67 30.78
C PHE A 65 -21.48 11.60 29.28
N CYS A 66 -22.75 11.75 28.89
CA CYS A 66 -23.14 11.98 27.51
C CYS A 66 -23.34 13.47 27.27
N ARG A 67 -22.58 14.05 26.33
CA ARG A 67 -22.71 15.45 25.87
C ARG A 67 -23.16 15.50 24.42
N GLU A 68 -24.01 14.57 24.02
CA GLU A 68 -24.61 14.56 22.69
C GLU A 68 -25.78 15.54 22.67
N THR A 69 -25.61 16.65 21.95
CA THR A 69 -26.70 17.57 21.61
C THR A 69 -26.96 17.46 20.12
N GLN A 70 -28.23 17.24 19.74
CA GLN A 70 -28.65 17.25 18.36
C GLN A 70 -28.63 18.71 17.85
N THR A 71 -27.85 19.01 16.81
CA THR A 71 -27.89 20.31 16.14
C THR A 71 -29.16 20.40 15.30
N VAL A 72 -30.15 21.17 15.77
CA VAL A 72 -31.43 21.35 15.09
C VAL A 72 -31.51 22.74 14.45
N PHE A 73 -32.02 22.81 13.22
CA PHE A 73 -32.39 24.07 12.59
C PHE A 73 -33.81 24.47 12.98
N GLU A 74 -33.94 25.33 13.98
CA GLU A 74 -35.24 25.86 14.40
C GLU A 74 -35.73 26.95 13.44
N LYS A 75 -37.00 26.88 13.03
CA LYS A 75 -37.66 27.90 12.21
C LYS A 75 -38.98 28.30 12.85
N ASN A 76 -39.14 29.58 13.14
CA ASN A 76 -40.39 30.14 13.63
C ASN A 76 -41.42 30.18 12.50
N LYS A 77 -42.55 29.49 12.68
CA LYS A 77 -43.68 29.54 11.75
C LYS A 77 -44.83 30.34 12.38
N PRO A 78 -45.18 31.52 11.83
CA PRO A 78 -46.35 32.25 12.31
C PRO A 78 -47.64 31.56 11.84
N GLN A 79 -48.64 31.52 12.70
CA GLN A 79 -49.99 31.08 12.39
C GLN A 79 -50.99 32.22 12.64
N GLN A 80 -51.89 32.45 11.70
CA GLN A 80 -52.94 33.47 11.81
C GLN A 80 -54.28 32.80 12.15
N THR A 81 -54.93 33.25 13.22
CA THR A 81 -56.29 32.83 13.58
C THR A 81 -57.33 33.64 12.81
N LYS A 82 -58.56 33.12 12.66
CA LYS A 82 -59.66 33.85 12.04
C LYS A 82 -60.01 35.07 12.90
N ASN A 83 -60.03 36.26 12.30
CA ASN A 83 -60.53 37.47 12.93
C ASN A 83 -61.94 37.75 12.41
N THR A 84 -62.93 37.84 13.30
CA THR A 84 -64.32 38.13 12.92
C THR A 84 -64.60 39.62 13.06
N THR A 85 -65.03 40.26 11.98
CA THR A 85 -65.48 41.65 11.98
C THR A 85 -66.97 41.70 11.68
N SER A 86 -67.73 42.46 12.46
CA SER A 86 -69.15 42.76 12.21
C SER A 86 -69.33 44.25 11.92
N THR A 87 -70.26 44.56 11.03
CA THR A 87 -70.64 45.93 10.70
C THR A 87 -72.15 46.08 10.90
N GLN A 88 -72.55 47.07 11.69
CA GLN A 88 -73.97 47.38 11.92
C GLN A 88 -74.34 48.65 11.16
N MET A 89 -75.36 48.56 10.29
CA MET A 89 -75.88 49.73 9.57
C MET A 89 -76.72 50.60 10.51
N THR A 90 -76.63 51.92 10.37
CA THR A 90 -77.51 52.86 11.06
C THR A 90 -78.92 52.75 10.47
N LYS A 91 -79.94 52.55 11.33
CA LYS A 91 -81.36 52.53 10.95
C LYS A 91 -82.15 53.43 11.90
N ILE A 92 -83.21 54.05 11.40
CA ILE A 92 -84.12 54.86 12.22
C ILE A 92 -84.63 54.01 13.40
N GLY A 93 -84.34 54.44 14.62
CA GLY A 93 -84.66 53.73 15.87
C GLY A 93 -83.52 52.88 16.47
N LEU A 94 -82.38 52.73 15.80
CA LEU A 94 -81.20 52.01 16.32
C LEU A 94 -79.96 52.89 16.29
N TYR A 95 -79.42 53.20 17.47
CA TYR A 95 -78.19 53.99 17.61
C TYR A 95 -76.95 53.11 17.47
N VAL A 96 -76.05 53.49 16.57
CA VAL A 96 -74.70 52.92 16.40
C VAL A 96 -73.72 54.08 16.57
N SER A 97 -72.66 53.89 17.37
CA SER A 97 -71.70 54.96 17.64
C SER A 97 -70.67 55.08 16.51
N ASN A 98 -70.47 56.30 16.01
CA ASN A 98 -69.51 56.58 14.94
C ASN A 98 -68.21 57.22 15.47
N MET A 99 -68.01 57.23 16.79
CA MET A 99 -66.91 57.99 17.42
C MET A 99 -65.52 57.46 17.07
N THR A 100 -65.41 56.17 16.74
CA THR A 100 -64.15 55.53 16.34
C THR A 100 -63.95 55.45 14.82
N ASP A 101 -64.91 55.96 14.05
CA ASP A 101 -64.89 55.85 12.59
C ASP A 101 -63.93 56.86 11.97
N LYS A 102 -63.37 56.50 10.82
CA LYS A 102 -62.42 57.32 10.08
C LYS A 102 -62.97 57.62 8.69
N LEU A 103 -63.07 58.90 8.34
CA LEU A 103 -63.39 59.34 6.99
C LEU A 103 -62.11 59.30 6.13
N VAL A 104 -62.16 58.59 5.01
CA VAL A 104 -61.02 58.43 4.09
C VAL A 104 -61.45 58.84 2.69
N SER A 105 -60.66 59.69 2.04
CA SER A 105 -60.86 60.05 0.63
C SER A 105 -60.32 58.95 -0.30
N PRO A 106 -61.05 58.58 -1.37
CA PRO A 106 -60.59 57.53 -2.29
C PRO A 106 -59.38 58.02 -3.11
N GLY A 107 -58.35 57.19 -3.17
CA GLY A 107 -57.21 57.40 -4.07
C GLY A 107 -57.48 56.90 -5.49
N LYS A 108 -56.46 56.95 -6.36
CA LYS A 108 -56.54 56.34 -7.71
C LYS A 108 -56.71 54.83 -7.58
N TYR A 109 -57.77 54.29 -8.18
CA TYR A 109 -57.99 52.86 -8.29
C TYR A 109 -57.07 52.28 -9.36
N LEU A 110 -56.36 51.19 -9.04
CA LEU A 110 -55.59 50.42 -10.01
C LEU A 110 -56.42 49.23 -10.44
N THR A 111 -56.64 49.11 -11.75
CA THR A 111 -57.30 47.93 -12.30
C THR A 111 -56.40 46.69 -12.14
N ALA A 112 -57.01 45.51 -12.09
CA ALA A 112 -56.25 44.26 -11.97
C ALA A 112 -55.24 44.09 -13.12
N GLU A 113 -55.62 44.47 -14.34
CA GLU A 113 -54.76 44.39 -15.53
C GLU A 113 -53.53 45.29 -15.44
N GLU A 114 -53.69 46.54 -15.03
CA GLU A 114 -52.56 47.48 -14.82
C GLU A 114 -51.61 46.98 -13.73
N TYR A 115 -52.16 46.43 -12.64
CA TYR A 115 -51.36 45.84 -11.56
C TYR A 115 -50.57 44.62 -12.04
N HIS A 116 -51.21 43.71 -12.78
CA HIS A 116 -50.55 42.53 -13.33
C HIS A 116 -49.48 42.89 -14.37
N LYS A 117 -49.74 43.87 -15.24
CA LYS A 117 -48.77 44.38 -16.21
C LYS A 117 -47.53 44.94 -15.51
N ARG A 118 -47.72 45.80 -14.50
CA ARG A 118 -46.61 46.36 -13.70
C ARG A 118 -45.79 45.26 -13.02
N ARG A 119 -46.44 44.21 -12.51
CA ARG A 119 -45.72 43.05 -11.94
C ARG A 119 -44.93 42.28 -12.99
N LEU A 120 -45.49 42.06 -14.17
CA LEU A 120 -44.81 41.36 -15.26
C LEU A 120 -43.54 42.11 -15.69
N GLU A 121 -43.63 43.43 -15.87
CA GLU A 121 -42.48 44.28 -16.20
C GLU A 121 -41.39 44.17 -15.13
N ALA A 122 -41.75 44.26 -13.84
CA ALA A 122 -40.80 44.08 -12.74
C ALA A 122 -40.18 42.68 -12.70
N VAL A 123 -40.96 41.63 -12.99
CA VAL A 123 -40.48 40.24 -13.05
C VAL A 123 -39.49 40.05 -14.19
N ILE A 124 -39.76 40.61 -15.38
CA ILE A 124 -38.83 40.55 -16.52
C ILE A 124 -37.50 41.19 -16.13
N VAL A 125 -37.53 42.37 -15.51
CA VAL A 125 -36.31 43.03 -15.02
C VAL A 125 -35.55 42.13 -14.04
N LEU A 126 -36.22 41.57 -13.03
CA LEU A 126 -35.57 40.65 -12.07
C LEU A 126 -34.98 39.41 -12.76
N GLN A 127 -35.69 38.81 -13.72
CA GLN A 127 -35.23 37.66 -14.47
C GLN A 127 -33.99 37.98 -15.33
N THR A 128 -33.93 39.15 -15.96
CA THR A 128 -32.75 39.54 -16.74
C THR A 128 -31.51 39.71 -15.87
N TYR A 129 -31.62 40.40 -14.73
CA TYR A 129 -30.52 40.52 -13.77
C TYR A 129 -30.13 39.17 -13.17
N PHE A 130 -31.10 38.32 -12.85
CA PHE A 130 -30.82 36.97 -12.34
C PHE A 130 -30.07 36.11 -13.36
N ARG A 131 -30.51 36.10 -14.62
CA ARG A 131 -29.81 35.38 -15.71
C ARG A 131 -28.38 35.88 -15.89
N ARG A 132 -28.17 37.20 -15.85
CA ARG A 132 -26.83 37.81 -15.90
C ARG A 132 -25.97 37.38 -14.70
N TRP A 133 -26.49 37.49 -13.48
CA TRP A 133 -25.80 37.09 -12.26
C TRP A 133 -25.43 35.60 -12.29
N HIS A 134 -26.37 34.73 -12.70
CA HIS A 134 -26.13 33.30 -12.83
C HIS A 134 -25.03 33.00 -13.85
N ALA A 135 -25.06 33.64 -15.03
CA ALA A 135 -24.01 33.49 -16.04
C ALA A 135 -22.63 33.93 -15.53
N ILE A 136 -22.56 35.03 -14.77
CA ILE A 136 -21.31 35.50 -14.14
C ILE A 136 -20.77 34.45 -13.17
N ASN A 137 -21.62 33.90 -12.29
CA ASN A 137 -21.20 32.87 -11.35
C ASN A 137 -20.74 31.59 -12.05
N VAL A 138 -21.44 31.14 -13.08
CA VAL A 138 -21.02 29.98 -13.88
C VAL A 138 -19.64 30.22 -14.51
N VAL A 139 -19.42 31.40 -15.11
CA VAL A 139 -18.12 31.73 -15.70
C VAL A 139 -17.02 31.85 -14.63
N GLN A 140 -17.33 32.37 -13.44
CA GLN A 140 -16.40 32.41 -12.31
C GLN A 140 -16.01 31.00 -11.87
N ASN A 141 -16.98 30.10 -11.68
CA ASN A 141 -16.73 28.70 -11.34
C ASN A 141 -15.84 28.02 -12.41
N LEU A 142 -16.16 28.19 -13.70
CA LEU A 142 -15.36 27.64 -14.80
C LEU A 142 -13.92 28.20 -14.82
N ARG A 143 -13.72 29.48 -14.46
CA ARG A 143 -12.39 30.09 -14.33
C ARG A 143 -11.61 29.50 -13.15
N GLU A 144 -12.28 29.24 -12.03
CA GLU A 144 -11.68 28.59 -10.86
C GLU A 144 -11.32 27.14 -11.15
N GLU A 145 -12.21 26.37 -11.77
CA GLU A 145 -11.95 25.01 -12.22
C GLU A 145 -10.76 24.96 -13.19
N LYS A 146 -10.71 25.86 -14.17
CA LYS A 146 -9.55 25.97 -15.08
C LYS A 146 -8.27 26.31 -14.33
N ARG A 147 -8.32 27.24 -13.37
CA ARG A 147 -7.15 27.62 -12.55
C ARG A 147 -6.64 26.44 -11.73
N LEU A 148 -7.54 25.72 -11.05
CA LEU A 148 -7.21 24.54 -10.27
C LEU A 148 -6.63 23.44 -11.15
N ARG A 149 -7.21 23.20 -12.33
CA ARG A 149 -6.69 22.23 -13.30
C ARG A 149 -5.26 22.57 -13.75
N LEU A 150 -5.01 23.83 -14.15
CA LEU A 150 -3.67 24.25 -14.58
C LEU A 150 -2.65 24.18 -13.44
N ALA A 151 -3.05 24.54 -12.20
CA ALA A 151 -2.20 24.41 -11.03
C ALA A 151 -1.87 22.95 -10.72
N TRP A 152 -2.86 22.05 -10.85
CA TRP A 152 -2.67 20.62 -10.70
C TRP A 152 -1.73 20.05 -11.78
N GLU A 153 -1.93 20.40 -13.06
CA GLU A 153 -1.05 20.00 -14.17
C GLU A 153 0.40 20.44 -13.93
N ALA A 154 0.63 21.69 -13.51
CA ALA A 154 1.96 22.21 -13.19
C ALA A 154 2.60 21.52 -11.97
N GLN A 155 1.81 21.22 -10.92
CA GLN A 155 2.29 20.46 -9.76
C GLN A 155 2.66 19.03 -10.14
N GLU A 156 1.89 18.41 -11.02
CA GLU A 156 2.12 17.04 -11.51
C GLU A 156 3.41 16.96 -12.34
N GLU A 157 3.65 17.94 -13.22
CA GLU A 157 4.91 18.04 -13.98
C GLU A 157 6.12 18.22 -13.05
N LEU A 158 6.01 19.08 -12.04
CA LEU A 158 7.06 19.27 -11.04
C LEU A 158 7.30 17.97 -10.25
N ARG A 159 6.24 17.25 -9.88
CA ARG A 159 6.35 15.95 -9.18
C ARG A 159 7.08 14.95 -10.05
N LYS A 160 6.71 14.80 -11.32
CA LYS A 160 7.38 13.90 -12.28
C LYS A 160 8.85 14.27 -12.46
N LYS A 161 9.19 15.56 -12.55
CA LYS A 161 10.57 16.01 -12.65
C LYS A 161 11.39 15.64 -11.40
N LYS A 162 10.85 15.92 -10.21
CA LYS A 162 11.49 15.55 -8.93
C LYS A 162 11.66 14.04 -8.78
N GLU A 163 10.65 13.24 -9.13
CA GLU A 163 10.74 11.78 -9.11
C GLU A 163 11.82 11.25 -10.07
N LYS A 164 11.95 11.84 -11.26
CA LYS A 164 13.01 11.50 -12.22
C LYS A 164 14.40 11.87 -11.68
N GLU A 165 14.56 13.06 -11.12
CA GLU A 165 15.81 13.51 -10.50
C GLU A 165 16.21 12.63 -9.31
N GLU A 166 15.27 12.28 -8.44
CA GLU A 166 15.52 11.40 -7.30
C GLU A 166 15.92 9.98 -7.75
N LYS A 167 15.30 9.45 -8.79
CA LYS A 167 15.68 8.15 -9.38
C LYS A 167 17.09 8.19 -9.95
N LEU A 168 17.44 9.22 -10.72
CA LEU A 168 18.80 9.40 -11.25
C LEU A 168 19.82 9.51 -10.11
N ARG A 169 19.48 10.25 -9.05
CA ARG A 169 20.32 10.35 -7.85
C ARG A 169 20.54 8.99 -7.19
N ARG A 170 19.48 8.21 -6.98
CA ARG A 170 19.58 6.86 -6.41
C ARG A 170 20.38 5.93 -7.30
N GLU A 171 20.20 5.97 -8.62
CA GLU A 171 21.00 5.16 -9.56
C GLU A 171 22.48 5.54 -9.49
N HIS A 172 22.79 6.83 -9.40
CA HIS A 172 24.16 7.33 -9.20
C HIS A 172 24.75 6.86 -7.86
N GLU A 173 24.01 6.96 -6.76
CA GLU A 173 24.42 6.48 -5.44
C GLU A 173 24.68 4.95 -5.44
N ARG A 174 23.86 4.17 -6.15
CA ARG A 174 24.06 2.71 -6.31
C ARG A 174 25.34 2.39 -7.08
N ARG A 175 25.70 3.20 -8.08
CA ARG A 175 26.96 3.04 -8.83
C ARG A 175 28.18 3.41 -7.98
N LEU A 176 28.07 4.45 -7.14
CA LEU A 176 29.16 4.85 -6.24
C LEU A 176 29.43 3.81 -5.15
N ASN A 177 28.37 3.22 -4.58
CA ASN A 177 28.47 2.29 -3.45
C ASN A 177 27.70 0.99 -3.73
N PRO A 178 28.19 0.12 -4.63
CA PRO A 178 27.50 -1.12 -4.99
C PRO A 178 27.50 -2.09 -3.81
N LYS A 179 26.32 -2.62 -3.47
CA LYS A 179 26.15 -3.57 -2.34
C LYS A 179 25.42 -4.83 -2.78
N THR A 180 24.43 -4.69 -3.63
CA THR A 180 23.59 -5.79 -4.10
C THR A 180 24.12 -6.32 -5.43
N LYS A 181 23.77 -7.57 -5.77
CA LYS A 181 24.12 -8.17 -7.08
C LYS A 181 23.62 -7.33 -8.25
N GLU A 182 22.47 -6.67 -8.06
CA GLU A 182 21.86 -5.76 -9.00
C GLU A 182 22.69 -4.49 -9.24
N ASP A 183 23.31 -3.95 -8.19
CA ASP A 183 24.19 -2.78 -8.31
C ASP A 183 25.41 -3.13 -9.17
N PHE A 184 25.97 -4.34 -8.98
CA PHE A 184 27.08 -4.83 -9.80
C PHE A 184 26.67 -5.06 -11.26
N GLU A 185 25.46 -5.56 -11.51
CA GLU A 185 24.91 -5.69 -12.86
C GLU A 185 24.80 -4.33 -13.57
N LEU A 186 24.36 -3.28 -12.87
CA LEU A 186 24.36 -1.90 -13.39
C LEU A 186 25.76 -1.43 -13.76
N LEU A 187 26.78 -1.76 -12.94
CA LEU A 187 28.16 -1.39 -13.22
C LEU A 187 28.71 -2.12 -14.45
N TYR A 188 28.47 -3.43 -14.57
CA TYR A 188 28.88 -4.19 -15.76
C TYR A 188 28.20 -3.68 -17.03
N HIS A 189 26.91 -3.35 -16.95
CA HIS A 189 26.19 -2.75 -18.07
C HIS A 189 26.72 -1.35 -18.43
N ALA A 190 27.09 -0.54 -17.46
CA ALA A 190 27.71 0.77 -17.73
C ALA A 190 29.08 0.62 -18.42
N VAL A 191 29.89 -0.37 -18.02
CA VAL A 191 31.14 -0.72 -18.70
C VAL A 191 30.87 -1.19 -20.14
N GLU A 192 29.81 -1.95 -20.36
CA GLU A 192 29.43 -2.41 -21.70
C GLU A 192 29.02 -1.26 -22.62
N LEU A 193 28.19 -0.33 -22.15
CA LEU A 193 27.82 0.86 -22.91
C LEU A 193 29.04 1.71 -23.26
N TRP A 194 29.92 1.95 -22.27
CA TRP A 194 31.17 2.68 -22.50
C TRP A 194 32.06 1.97 -23.53
N ARG A 195 32.16 0.63 -23.47
CA ARG A 195 32.91 -0.16 -24.45
C ARG A 195 32.31 -0.01 -25.85
N GLN A 196 30.98 -0.05 -25.99
CA GLN A 196 30.31 0.13 -27.28
C GLN A 196 30.54 1.53 -27.85
N GLU A 197 30.40 2.57 -27.02
CA GLU A 197 30.66 3.96 -27.44
C GLU A 197 32.12 4.18 -27.88
N GLU A 198 33.08 3.67 -27.12
CA GLU A 198 34.50 3.86 -27.44
C GLU A 198 34.94 2.98 -28.62
N THR A 199 34.38 1.78 -28.76
CA THR A 199 34.61 0.95 -29.96
C THR A 199 34.05 1.62 -31.21
N GLU A 200 32.86 2.20 -31.16
CA GLU A 200 32.30 3.00 -32.27
C GLU A 200 33.18 4.21 -32.58
N ARG A 201 33.66 4.91 -31.56
CA ARG A 201 34.55 6.05 -31.74
C ARG A 201 35.85 5.65 -32.43
N ILE A 202 36.53 4.60 -31.94
CA ILE A 202 37.77 4.06 -32.54
C ILE A 202 37.53 3.62 -33.99
N ASN A 203 36.39 2.95 -34.26
CA ASN A 203 36.02 2.53 -35.61
C ASN A 203 35.83 3.71 -36.57
N ARG A 204 35.36 4.86 -36.09
CA ARG A 204 35.15 6.07 -36.90
C ARG A 204 36.46 6.86 -37.10
N THR A 205 37.37 6.86 -36.15
CA THR A 205 38.56 7.73 -36.15
C THR A 205 39.82 7.08 -36.69
N LEU A 206 40.03 5.79 -36.43
CA LEU A 206 41.32 5.11 -36.69
C LEU A 206 41.15 3.95 -37.66
N THR A 207 42.20 3.68 -38.45
CA THR A 207 42.23 2.54 -39.38
C THR A 207 43.56 1.79 -39.27
N GLY A 208 43.61 0.55 -39.78
CA GLY A 208 44.85 -0.24 -39.84
C GLY A 208 45.45 -0.62 -38.48
N ALA A 209 46.75 -0.38 -38.32
CA ALA A 209 47.52 -0.78 -37.13
C ALA A 209 47.20 0.08 -35.89
N GLU A 210 46.97 1.39 -36.08
CA GLU A 210 46.63 2.32 -34.99
C GLU A 210 45.29 1.94 -34.34
N ARG A 211 44.31 1.52 -35.14
CA ARG A 211 43.03 0.99 -34.65
C ARG A 211 43.22 -0.23 -33.75
N LYS A 212 44.10 -1.16 -34.14
CA LYS A 212 44.39 -2.36 -33.35
C LYS A 212 45.07 -1.99 -32.03
N ALA A 213 46.03 -1.07 -32.04
CA ALA A 213 46.68 -0.58 -30.83
C ALA A 213 45.68 0.11 -29.89
N ALA A 214 44.78 0.94 -30.42
CA ALA A 214 43.71 1.57 -29.65
C ALA A 214 42.76 0.55 -29.01
N PHE A 215 42.42 -0.53 -29.72
CA PHE A 215 41.63 -1.63 -29.14
C PHE A 215 42.35 -2.39 -28.05
N CYS A 216 43.66 -2.62 -28.16
CA CYS A 216 44.43 -3.21 -27.06
C CYS A 216 44.39 -2.31 -25.82
N GLY A 217 44.58 -0.99 -25.99
CA GLY A 217 44.48 -0.03 -24.89
C GLY A 217 43.07 0.01 -24.28
N LEU A 218 42.02 -0.07 -25.10
CA LEU A 218 40.63 -0.15 -24.62
C LEU A 218 40.39 -1.42 -23.80
N LEU A 219 40.92 -2.56 -24.25
CA LEU A 219 40.80 -3.85 -23.55
C LEU A 219 41.55 -3.83 -22.21
N GLU A 220 42.71 -3.19 -22.13
CA GLU A 220 43.44 -3.00 -20.87
C GLU A 220 42.64 -2.15 -19.88
N GLN A 221 42.03 -1.05 -20.35
CA GLN A 221 41.15 -0.22 -19.52
C GLN A 221 39.91 -0.99 -19.04
N GLU A 222 39.28 -1.76 -19.93
CA GLU A 222 38.16 -2.64 -19.59
C GLU A 222 38.57 -3.66 -18.49
N ALA A 223 39.72 -4.30 -18.63
CA ALA A 223 40.23 -5.26 -17.66
C ALA A 223 40.48 -4.60 -16.27
N GLN A 224 41.02 -3.38 -16.25
CA GLN A 224 41.21 -2.61 -15.01
C GLN A 224 39.87 -2.28 -14.33
N LEU A 225 38.85 -1.86 -15.10
CA LEU A 225 37.51 -1.58 -14.58
C LEU A 225 36.87 -2.85 -14.02
N ILE A 226 36.93 -3.97 -14.74
CA ILE A 226 36.40 -5.27 -14.27
C ILE A 226 37.11 -5.73 -13.00
N ALA A 227 38.43 -5.59 -12.92
CA ALA A 227 39.20 -5.92 -11.71
C ALA A 227 38.81 -5.03 -10.53
N SER A 228 38.55 -3.74 -10.77
CA SER A 228 38.04 -2.82 -9.76
C SER A 228 36.66 -3.23 -9.25
N ILE A 229 35.73 -3.54 -10.17
CA ILE A 229 34.40 -4.06 -9.83
C ILE A 229 34.52 -5.35 -9.01
N GLY A 230 35.43 -6.25 -9.39
CA GLY A 230 35.72 -7.48 -8.65
C GLY A 230 36.15 -7.24 -7.20
N ARG A 231 37.05 -6.26 -6.96
CA ARG A 231 37.44 -5.86 -5.59
C ARG A 231 36.27 -5.32 -4.78
N HIS A 232 35.42 -4.49 -5.39
CA HIS A 232 34.20 -4.00 -4.73
C HIS A 232 33.22 -5.14 -4.43
N LYS A 233 33.09 -6.12 -5.33
CA LYS A 233 32.25 -7.32 -5.16
C LYS A 233 32.70 -8.15 -3.96
N LEU A 234 34.00 -8.40 -3.82
CA LEU A 234 34.56 -9.10 -2.66
C LEU A 234 34.26 -8.36 -1.35
N ASN A 235 34.54 -7.05 -1.28
CA ASN A 235 34.25 -6.25 -0.09
C ASN A 235 32.76 -6.21 0.26
N ALA A 236 31.87 -6.17 -0.74
CA ALA A 236 30.43 -6.21 -0.54
C ALA A 236 29.97 -7.60 -0.08
N ASP A 237 30.52 -8.66 -0.66
CA ASP A 237 30.19 -10.06 -0.33
C ASP A 237 30.61 -10.39 1.09
N GLU A 238 31.76 -9.93 1.59
CA GLU A 238 32.16 -10.08 3.00
C GLU A 238 31.14 -9.45 3.96
N LYS A 239 30.74 -8.20 3.70
CA LYS A 239 29.72 -7.48 4.49
C LYS A 239 28.35 -8.15 4.39
N ASN A 240 27.97 -8.60 3.20
CA ASN A 240 26.71 -9.28 2.97
C ASN A 240 26.68 -10.67 3.62
N GLN A 241 27.81 -11.38 3.67
CA GLN A 241 27.93 -12.66 4.33
C GLN A 241 27.68 -12.52 5.84
N GLN A 242 28.28 -11.51 6.49
CA GLN A 242 28.02 -11.22 7.90
C GLN A 242 26.53 -10.93 8.15
N LYS A 243 25.91 -10.09 7.33
CA LYS A 243 24.46 -9.80 7.41
C LYS A 243 23.61 -11.04 7.16
N ALA A 244 23.99 -11.88 6.20
CA ALA A 244 23.27 -13.12 5.88
C ALA A 244 23.34 -14.12 7.02
N ILE A 245 24.48 -14.22 7.73
CA ILE A 245 24.62 -15.03 8.93
C ILE A 245 23.69 -14.52 10.03
N LEU A 246 23.71 -13.22 10.32
CA LEU A 246 22.83 -12.63 11.35
C LEU A 246 21.36 -12.81 11.00
N HIS A 247 20.97 -12.62 9.73
CA HIS A 247 19.60 -12.83 9.28
C HIS A 247 19.18 -14.30 9.34
N PHE A 248 20.09 -15.23 9.01
CA PHE A 248 19.85 -16.66 9.15
C PHE A 248 19.58 -17.06 10.61
N LEU A 249 20.41 -16.57 11.53
CA LEU A 249 20.26 -16.85 12.96
C LEU A 249 18.98 -16.19 13.53
N ASP A 250 18.69 -14.95 13.13
CA ASP A 250 17.44 -14.26 13.48
C ASP A 250 16.21 -15.07 13.04
N LYS A 251 16.23 -15.60 11.82
CA LYS A 251 15.15 -16.46 11.31
C LYS A 251 14.98 -17.75 12.12
N CYS A 252 16.05 -18.32 12.67
CA CYS A 252 15.98 -19.48 13.58
C CYS A 252 15.35 -19.10 14.93
N ALA A 253 15.62 -17.87 15.39
CA ALA A 253 15.20 -17.33 16.68
C ALA A 253 13.75 -16.80 16.70
N GLN A 254 13.14 -16.59 15.54
CA GLN A 254 11.78 -16.05 15.41
C GLN A 254 10.70 -17.02 15.93
N PRO A 255 9.64 -16.49 16.58
CA PRO A 255 8.49 -17.30 17.00
C PRO A 255 7.80 -17.93 15.79
N LYS A 256 7.14 -19.07 16.00
CA LYS A 256 6.28 -19.66 14.95
C LYS A 256 5.02 -18.82 14.83
N ARG A 257 4.70 -18.39 13.60
CA ARG A 257 3.54 -17.55 13.28
C ARG A 257 2.55 -18.31 12.39
N TRP A 258 1.29 -18.33 12.75
CA TRP A 258 0.20 -18.81 11.89
C TRP A 258 -1.05 -17.96 12.08
N LYS A 259 -1.91 -17.92 11.06
CA LYS A 259 -3.24 -17.30 11.17
C LYS A 259 -4.19 -18.31 11.79
N ALA A 260 -4.79 -17.97 12.92
CA ALA A 260 -5.88 -18.73 13.50
C ALA A 260 -7.15 -18.63 12.63
N TYR A 261 -8.13 -19.48 12.90
CA TYR A 261 -9.43 -19.47 12.22
C TYR A 261 -10.16 -18.10 12.36
N ASP A 262 -9.88 -17.37 13.45
CA ASP A 262 -10.37 -16.01 13.71
C ASP A 262 -9.67 -14.91 12.87
N GLY A 263 -8.75 -15.26 11.97
CA GLY A 263 -7.96 -14.33 11.17
C GLY A 263 -6.84 -13.60 11.94
N LYS A 264 -6.76 -13.77 13.27
CA LYS A 264 -5.67 -13.23 14.11
C LYS A 264 -4.38 -14.04 13.92
N ILE A 265 -3.24 -13.35 13.91
CA ILE A 265 -1.92 -13.99 13.85
C ILE A 265 -1.53 -14.39 15.28
N THR A 266 -1.33 -15.69 15.51
CA THR A 266 -0.83 -16.22 16.79
C THR A 266 0.67 -16.47 16.67
N GLU A 267 1.43 -16.07 17.69
CA GLU A 267 2.87 -16.31 17.81
C GLU A 267 3.12 -17.32 18.93
N MET A 268 3.98 -18.30 18.71
CA MET A 268 4.34 -19.30 19.71
C MET A 268 5.84 -19.52 19.79
N ASP A 269 6.35 -19.44 21.01
CA ASP A 269 7.70 -19.84 21.36
C ASP A 269 7.73 -21.29 21.83
N THR A 270 8.62 -22.06 21.21
CA THR A 270 9.00 -23.41 21.63
C THR A 270 10.32 -23.38 22.39
N GLN A 271 10.62 -24.45 23.11
CA GLN A 271 11.95 -24.64 23.71
C GLN A 271 13.08 -24.54 22.66
N TYR A 272 12.84 -25.00 21.43
CA TYR A 272 13.82 -24.91 20.35
C TYR A 272 14.03 -23.49 19.82
N THR A 273 12.98 -22.68 19.71
CA THR A 273 13.10 -21.27 19.31
C THR A 273 13.75 -20.42 20.40
N LEU A 274 13.51 -20.74 21.69
CA LEU A 274 14.21 -20.12 22.82
C LEU A 274 15.70 -20.47 22.80
N ARG A 275 16.04 -21.76 22.62
CA ARG A 275 17.43 -22.19 22.46
C ARG A 275 18.12 -21.53 21.26
N ALA A 276 17.43 -21.36 20.13
CA ALA A 276 17.96 -20.67 18.97
C ALA A 276 18.24 -19.18 19.25
N ARG A 277 17.43 -18.51 20.09
CA ARG A 277 17.71 -17.14 20.57
C ARG A 277 18.95 -17.09 21.44
N GLU A 278 19.07 -17.97 22.43
CA GLU A 278 20.24 -18.02 23.31
C GLU A 278 21.53 -18.18 22.49
N LEU A 279 21.55 -19.13 21.56
CA LEU A 279 22.69 -19.35 20.66
C LEU A 279 22.98 -18.13 19.77
N PHE A 280 21.94 -17.43 19.32
CA PHE A 280 22.08 -16.22 18.52
C PHE A 280 22.66 -15.05 19.31
N GLU A 281 22.20 -14.85 20.54
CA GLU A 281 22.72 -13.83 21.45
C GLU A 281 24.19 -14.07 21.77
N ILE A 282 24.57 -15.31 22.07
CA ILE A 282 25.97 -15.70 22.29
C ILE A 282 26.80 -15.40 21.03
N TYR A 283 26.30 -15.76 19.84
CA TYR A 283 27.01 -15.47 18.59
C TYR A 283 27.21 -13.97 18.36
N ARG A 284 26.18 -13.15 18.62
CA ARG A 284 26.28 -11.69 18.54
C ARG A 284 27.36 -11.18 19.50
N SER A 285 27.33 -11.60 20.75
CA SER A 285 28.31 -11.18 21.77
C SER A 285 29.73 -11.57 21.42
N ILE A 286 29.95 -12.76 20.83
CA ILE A 286 31.31 -13.20 20.46
C ILE A 286 31.83 -12.45 19.22
N SER A 287 30.93 -12.08 18.30
CA SER A 287 31.28 -11.40 17.05
C SER A 287 31.59 -9.92 17.22
N MET A 288 31.36 -9.33 18.40
CA MET A 288 31.67 -7.94 18.69
C MET A 288 33.16 -7.77 18.98
N ASN A 289 33.79 -6.80 18.32
CA ASN A 289 35.24 -6.55 18.45
C ASN A 289 35.58 -5.53 19.55
N ASP A 290 34.65 -4.62 19.89
CA ASP A 290 34.88 -3.47 20.77
C ASP A 290 34.32 -3.71 22.18
N ILE A 291 34.73 -4.79 22.83
CA ILE A 291 34.27 -5.18 24.18
C ILE A 291 35.48 -5.21 25.13
N PRO A 292 35.38 -4.66 26.37
CA PRO A 292 36.46 -4.72 27.33
C PRO A 292 36.83 -6.16 27.70
N ASN A 293 38.11 -6.39 28.03
CA ASN A 293 38.65 -7.73 28.26
C ASN A 293 37.84 -8.57 29.28
N ASN A 294 37.34 -7.95 30.35
CA ASN A 294 36.56 -8.65 31.38
C ASN A 294 35.24 -9.19 30.82
N GLU A 295 34.47 -8.33 30.13
CA GLU A 295 33.21 -8.75 29.50
C GLU A 295 33.45 -9.79 28.40
N ARG A 296 34.56 -9.69 27.66
CA ARG A 296 34.96 -10.69 26.66
C ARG A 296 35.20 -12.06 27.30
N ILE A 297 35.87 -12.11 28.45
CA ILE A 297 36.09 -13.35 29.22
C ILE A 297 34.75 -13.94 29.67
N ASP A 298 33.82 -13.13 30.16
CA ASP A 298 32.48 -13.61 30.57
C ASP A 298 31.68 -14.19 29.39
N VAL A 299 31.76 -13.56 28.23
CA VAL A 299 31.15 -14.08 26.99
C VAL A 299 31.78 -15.42 26.60
N LEU A 300 33.10 -15.54 26.67
CA LEU A 300 33.84 -16.79 26.38
C LEU A 300 33.50 -17.91 27.37
N LEU A 301 33.32 -17.60 28.65
CA LEU A 301 32.89 -18.55 29.67
C LEU A 301 31.46 -19.04 29.41
N THR A 302 30.56 -18.14 29.02
CA THR A 302 29.18 -18.45 28.61
C THR A 302 29.17 -19.40 27.39
N LEU A 303 29.96 -19.08 26.37
CA LEU A 303 30.17 -19.93 25.20
C LEU A 303 30.69 -21.31 25.59
N ARG A 304 31.71 -21.36 26.46
CA ARG A 304 32.30 -22.61 26.94
C ARG A 304 31.25 -23.48 27.64
N HIS A 305 30.41 -22.89 28.49
CA HIS A 305 29.37 -23.62 29.19
C HIS A 305 28.33 -24.22 28.23
N THR A 306 27.83 -23.41 27.28
CA THR A 306 26.82 -23.85 26.30
C THR A 306 27.31 -24.93 25.33
N VAL A 307 28.59 -24.87 24.94
CA VAL A 307 29.20 -25.84 24.03
C VAL A 307 29.57 -27.15 24.75
N LYS A 308 29.85 -27.12 26.05
CA LYS A 308 30.13 -28.31 26.88
C LYS A 308 28.92 -29.22 27.10
N GLU A 309 27.70 -28.76 26.81
CA GLU A 309 26.49 -29.60 26.84
C GLU A 309 26.57 -30.81 25.87
N HIS A 310 27.45 -30.73 24.86
CA HIS A 310 27.65 -31.79 23.87
C HIS A 310 29.12 -32.13 23.70
N GLU A 311 29.47 -33.40 23.93
CA GLU A 311 30.83 -33.88 23.72
C GLU A 311 31.04 -34.36 22.27
N CYS A 312 31.75 -33.57 21.45
CA CYS A 312 32.21 -33.98 20.13
C CYS A 312 33.52 -33.26 19.75
N ASN A 313 34.15 -33.65 18.62
CA ASN A 313 35.41 -33.05 18.20
C ASN A 313 35.29 -31.54 17.95
N LEU A 314 34.16 -31.08 17.38
CA LEU A 314 33.90 -29.65 17.15
C LEU A 314 33.85 -28.86 18.47
N THR A 315 33.19 -29.40 19.50
CA THR A 315 33.08 -28.72 20.80
C THR A 315 34.40 -28.69 21.56
N ARG A 316 35.22 -29.77 21.46
CA ARG A 316 36.58 -29.80 22.00
C ARG A 316 37.47 -28.73 21.37
N GLU A 317 37.47 -28.62 20.04
CA GLU A 317 38.25 -27.61 19.32
C GLU A 317 37.84 -26.18 19.72
N ILE A 318 36.53 -25.92 19.85
CA ILE A 318 36.03 -24.63 20.32
C ILE A 318 36.56 -24.32 21.73
N VAL A 319 36.48 -25.28 22.66
CA VAL A 319 36.94 -25.10 24.04
C VAL A 319 38.45 -24.84 24.10
N GLU A 320 39.27 -25.59 23.35
CA GLU A 320 40.72 -25.38 23.29
C GLU A 320 41.08 -23.98 22.77
N LEU A 321 40.36 -23.49 21.76
CA LEU A 321 40.58 -22.14 21.23
C LEU A 321 40.13 -21.05 22.20
N ILE A 322 39.05 -21.29 22.96
CA ILE A 322 38.62 -20.38 24.04
C ILE A 322 39.69 -20.30 25.12
N ASP A 323 40.17 -21.43 25.62
CA ASP A 323 41.19 -21.47 26.68
C ASP A 323 42.48 -20.77 26.21
N ARG A 324 42.84 -20.93 24.93
CA ARG A 324 43.95 -20.22 24.30
C ARG A 324 43.71 -18.72 24.15
N GLU A 325 42.49 -18.26 23.84
CA GLU A 325 42.19 -16.81 23.81
C GLU A 325 42.33 -16.21 25.21
N VAL A 326 41.81 -16.88 26.24
CA VAL A 326 41.89 -16.44 27.63
C VAL A 326 43.34 -16.36 28.12
N ASP A 327 44.17 -17.36 27.82
CA ASP A 327 45.61 -17.37 28.18
C ASP A 327 46.40 -16.27 27.45
N LEU A 328 46.08 -15.98 26.18
CA LEU A 328 46.75 -14.88 25.47
C LEU A 328 46.29 -13.50 25.96
N MET A 329 45.03 -13.37 26.36
CA MET A 329 44.50 -12.14 26.95
C MET A 329 45.08 -11.87 28.34
N SER A 330 45.26 -12.89 29.18
CA SER A 330 45.88 -12.74 30.50
C SER A 330 47.35 -12.33 30.42
N ARG A 331 48.01 -12.56 29.27
CA ARG A 331 49.37 -12.10 28.95
C ARG A 331 49.42 -10.75 28.23
N GLU A 332 48.30 -10.04 28.16
CA GLU A 332 48.18 -8.71 27.55
C GLU A 332 48.63 -8.64 26.08
N VAL A 333 48.40 -9.72 25.31
CA VAL A 333 48.67 -9.73 23.87
C VAL A 333 47.75 -8.71 23.17
N LYS A 334 48.34 -7.92 22.26
CA LYS A 334 47.60 -6.92 21.47
C LYS A 334 46.43 -7.56 20.70
N GLU A 335 45.28 -6.89 20.70
CA GLU A 335 44.05 -7.39 20.08
C GLU A 335 44.17 -7.71 18.59
N CYS A 336 44.97 -6.94 17.84
CA CYS A 336 45.23 -7.19 16.42
C CYS A 336 45.83 -8.58 16.15
N ASN A 337 46.59 -9.14 17.10
CA ASN A 337 47.16 -10.48 16.98
C ASN A 337 46.15 -11.59 17.32
N LEU A 338 45.01 -11.25 17.94
CA LEU A 338 43.95 -12.19 18.31
C LEU A 338 42.86 -12.31 17.23
N GLU A 339 42.87 -11.45 16.21
CA GLU A 339 41.81 -11.41 15.17
C GLU A 339 41.59 -12.76 14.49
N GLY A 340 42.68 -13.47 14.12
CA GLY A 340 42.59 -14.78 13.48
C GLY A 340 41.98 -15.84 14.40
N LEU A 341 42.34 -15.81 15.69
CA LEU A 341 41.81 -16.72 16.70
C LEU A 341 40.31 -16.46 16.94
N ARG A 342 39.94 -15.19 17.13
CA ARG A 342 38.54 -14.75 17.30
C ARG A 342 37.67 -15.14 16.10
N LYS A 343 38.16 -14.91 14.86
CA LYS A 343 37.47 -15.33 13.63
C LYS A 343 37.27 -16.85 13.57
N ARG A 344 38.27 -17.63 13.98
CA ARG A 344 38.18 -19.11 14.02
C ARG A 344 37.13 -19.57 15.03
N ILE A 345 37.12 -19.02 16.25
CA ILE A 345 36.12 -19.31 17.29
C ILE A 345 34.71 -18.98 16.77
N CYS A 346 34.49 -17.80 16.21
CA CYS A 346 33.21 -17.41 15.62
C CYS A 346 32.76 -18.37 14.51
N THR A 347 33.69 -18.79 13.65
CA THR A 347 33.38 -19.68 12.51
C THR A 347 33.00 -21.09 12.97
N LEU A 348 33.75 -21.66 13.93
CA LEU A 348 33.45 -22.97 14.50
C LEU A 348 32.15 -22.93 15.32
N PHE A 349 31.91 -21.87 16.06
CA PHE A 349 30.65 -21.70 16.77
C PHE A 349 29.47 -21.54 15.81
N LEU A 350 29.63 -20.85 14.68
CA LEU A 350 28.61 -20.82 13.64
C LEU A 350 28.33 -22.22 13.05
N GLN A 351 29.36 -23.04 12.87
CA GLN A 351 29.20 -24.44 12.44
C GLN A 351 28.44 -25.26 13.49
N TYR A 352 28.73 -25.05 14.78
CA TYR A 352 27.98 -25.63 15.88
C TYR A 352 26.50 -25.24 15.80
N ILE A 353 26.19 -23.94 15.69
CA ILE A 353 24.80 -23.48 15.59
C ILE A 353 24.08 -24.03 14.34
N LYS A 354 24.78 -24.16 13.20
CA LYS A 354 24.19 -24.70 11.97
C LYS A 354 23.93 -26.21 11.98
N THR A 355 24.39 -26.92 13.01
CA THR A 355 24.20 -28.36 13.12
C THR A 355 22.83 -28.65 13.75
N PRO A 356 21.90 -29.35 13.06
CA PRO A 356 20.55 -29.59 13.57
C PRO A 356 20.48 -30.31 14.92
N LYS A 357 21.51 -31.10 15.25
CA LYS A 357 21.65 -31.78 16.55
C LYS A 357 21.72 -30.79 17.72
N PHE A 358 22.33 -29.62 17.52
CA PHE A 358 22.57 -28.61 18.55
C PHE A 358 21.55 -27.46 18.47
N ASN A 359 21.04 -27.18 17.27
CA ASN A 359 19.95 -26.24 17.04
C ASN A 359 18.85 -26.86 16.16
N PRO A 360 17.79 -27.41 16.76
CA PRO A 360 16.72 -28.09 16.02
C PRO A 360 15.96 -27.19 15.03
N GLU A 361 15.85 -25.88 15.28
CA GLU A 361 15.13 -24.96 14.36
C GLU A 361 15.85 -24.81 13.00
N VAL A 362 17.16 -25.11 12.94
CA VAL A 362 17.92 -25.07 11.68
C VAL A 362 17.41 -26.11 10.68
N ALA A 363 16.91 -27.27 11.13
CA ALA A 363 16.36 -28.31 10.25
C ALA A 363 15.22 -27.80 9.37
N ARG A 364 14.45 -26.81 9.84
CA ARG A 364 13.35 -26.20 9.08
C ARG A 364 13.83 -25.25 7.97
N ILE A 365 15.04 -24.71 8.12
CA ILE A 365 15.58 -23.67 7.25
C ILE A 365 16.59 -24.26 6.24
N LEU A 366 17.24 -25.38 6.59
CA LEU A 366 18.12 -26.08 5.67
C LEU A 366 17.35 -26.56 4.43
N LYS A 367 17.88 -26.24 3.25
CA LYS A 367 17.29 -26.59 1.96
C LYS A 367 17.37 -28.09 1.64
N VAL A 368 18.30 -28.80 2.29
CA VAL A 368 18.54 -30.23 2.04
C VAL A 368 17.59 -31.02 2.94
N PRO A 369 16.67 -31.82 2.38
CA PRO A 369 15.84 -32.72 3.17
C PRO A 369 16.71 -33.71 3.95
N PRO A 370 16.32 -34.09 5.18
CA PRO A 370 17.06 -35.09 5.95
C PRO A 370 17.04 -36.50 5.32
N ASP A 371 16.12 -36.74 4.37
CA ASP A 371 15.98 -38.00 3.66
C ASP A 371 16.63 -37.93 2.25
N PRO A 372 17.73 -38.66 2.00
CA PRO A 372 18.47 -38.64 0.73
C PRO A 372 17.62 -39.08 -0.47
N LEU A 373 16.63 -39.96 -0.27
CA LEU A 373 15.83 -40.52 -1.37
C LEU A 373 14.89 -39.49 -2.01
N LYS A 374 14.54 -38.42 -1.29
CA LYS A 374 13.70 -37.32 -1.80
C LYS A 374 14.47 -36.39 -2.74
N LEU A 375 15.79 -36.40 -2.72
CA LEU A 375 16.63 -35.54 -3.58
C LEU A 375 16.61 -36.02 -5.04
N TYR A 376 16.59 -37.32 -5.28
CA TYR A 376 16.73 -37.90 -6.63
C TYR A 376 15.58 -37.59 -7.59
N LYS A 377 14.38 -37.26 -7.10
CA LYS A 377 13.20 -37.04 -7.96
C LYS A 377 13.18 -35.67 -8.64
N ASN A 378 13.92 -34.67 -8.14
CA ASN A 378 13.77 -33.27 -8.54
C ASN A 378 15.10 -32.59 -8.94
N VAL A 379 16.11 -33.37 -9.31
CA VAL A 379 17.43 -32.88 -9.72
C VAL A 379 17.63 -32.97 -11.22
N ASN A 380 18.15 -31.90 -11.80
CA ASN A 380 18.50 -31.82 -13.22
C ASN A 380 20.00 -31.56 -13.36
N PHE A 381 20.57 -32.01 -14.48
CA PHE A 381 21.97 -31.83 -14.80
C PHE A 381 22.20 -30.51 -15.55
N CYS A 382 23.16 -29.70 -15.10
CA CYS A 382 23.58 -28.51 -15.83
C CYS A 382 24.77 -28.82 -16.75
N HIS A 383 24.59 -28.64 -18.05
CA HIS A 383 25.66 -28.88 -19.05
C HIS A 383 26.85 -27.92 -18.98
N SER A 384 26.74 -26.79 -18.25
CA SER A 384 27.84 -25.79 -18.19
C SER A 384 28.70 -25.90 -16.95
N CYS A 385 28.15 -26.34 -15.81
CA CYS A 385 28.92 -26.52 -14.57
C CYS A 385 29.01 -27.97 -14.11
N GLU A 386 28.45 -28.91 -14.89
CA GLU A 386 28.49 -30.35 -14.66
C GLU A 386 27.93 -30.81 -13.29
N ASN A 387 27.14 -29.95 -12.64
CA ASN A 387 26.53 -30.22 -11.35
C ASN A 387 25.07 -30.64 -11.47
N TYR A 388 24.66 -31.58 -10.61
CA TYR A 388 23.26 -31.91 -10.38
C TYR A 388 22.65 -30.91 -9.42
N LEU A 389 21.65 -30.15 -9.89
CA LEU A 389 21.01 -29.09 -9.11
C LEU A 389 19.49 -29.32 -9.05
N PRO A 390 18.81 -28.84 -7.99
CA PRO A 390 17.35 -28.89 -7.93
C PRO A 390 16.71 -28.16 -9.11
N SER A 391 15.54 -28.60 -9.54
CA SER A 391 14.77 -27.99 -10.64
C SER A 391 14.50 -26.48 -10.43
N THR A 392 14.45 -26.01 -9.19
CA THR A 392 14.26 -24.60 -8.82
C THR A 392 15.44 -23.70 -9.21
N GLU A 393 16.64 -24.27 -9.38
CA GLU A 393 17.86 -23.54 -9.75
C GLU A 393 18.00 -23.36 -11.27
N PHE A 394 17.06 -23.90 -12.05
CA PHE A 394 17.01 -23.71 -13.50
C PHE A 394 16.00 -22.61 -13.86
N PRO A 395 16.27 -21.79 -14.90
CA PRO A 395 15.23 -21.03 -15.54
C PRO A 395 14.28 -22.02 -16.24
N VAL A 396 13.00 -21.67 -16.27
CA VAL A 396 12.01 -22.42 -17.04
C VAL A 396 11.75 -21.52 -18.26
N PRO A 397 12.47 -21.73 -19.36
CA PRO A 397 12.30 -20.89 -20.54
C PRO A 397 10.89 -21.10 -21.09
N ALA A 398 10.22 -20.02 -21.47
CA ALA A 398 8.86 -20.12 -21.97
C ALA A 398 8.74 -20.67 -23.40
N ASN A 399 9.88 -20.92 -24.05
CA ASN A 399 10.01 -21.30 -25.46
C ASN A 399 10.73 -22.64 -25.70
N SER A 400 11.24 -23.34 -24.67
CA SER A 400 12.01 -24.57 -24.89
C SER A 400 11.64 -25.70 -23.92
N HIS A 401 11.57 -26.92 -24.46
CA HIS A 401 11.20 -28.13 -23.70
C HIS A 401 12.37 -28.74 -22.92
N THR A 402 13.59 -28.23 -23.11
CA THR A 402 14.82 -28.79 -22.55
C THR A 402 15.33 -27.95 -21.39
N ILE A 403 15.60 -28.61 -20.27
CA ILE A 403 16.29 -27.97 -19.14
C ILE A 403 17.72 -27.64 -19.59
N GLY A 404 17.99 -26.34 -19.69
CA GLY A 404 19.27 -25.83 -20.17
C GLY A 404 20.29 -25.60 -19.05
N ARG A 405 20.96 -24.45 -19.11
CA ARG A 405 21.95 -24.03 -18.12
C ARG A 405 21.27 -23.60 -16.81
N CYS A 406 21.94 -23.79 -15.67
CA CYS A 406 21.43 -23.33 -14.38
C CYS A 406 21.48 -21.79 -14.28
N ARG A 407 20.71 -21.20 -13.37
CA ARG A 407 20.62 -19.74 -13.17
C ARG A 407 21.97 -19.11 -12.86
N LEU A 408 22.86 -19.82 -12.16
CA LEU A 408 24.21 -19.32 -11.86
C LEU A 408 25.04 -19.20 -13.14
N CYS A 409 25.07 -20.24 -13.97
CA CYS A 409 25.77 -20.22 -15.25
C CYS A 409 25.20 -19.15 -16.18
N CYS A 410 23.87 -18.99 -16.27
CA CYS A 410 23.26 -17.93 -17.06
C CYS A 410 23.68 -16.53 -16.59
N LYS A 411 23.83 -16.32 -15.28
CA LYS A 411 24.29 -15.04 -14.72
C LYS A 411 25.76 -14.78 -15.04
N LEU A 412 26.62 -15.78 -14.87
CA LEU A 412 28.04 -15.66 -15.20
C LEU A 412 28.24 -15.40 -16.70
N ASP A 413 27.46 -16.07 -17.55
CA ASP A 413 27.47 -15.86 -19.01
C ASP A 413 27.04 -14.43 -19.36
N ASN A 414 26.01 -13.89 -18.69
CA ASN A 414 25.64 -12.49 -18.84
C ASN A 414 26.76 -11.54 -18.37
N GLU A 415 27.31 -11.73 -17.17
CA GLU A 415 28.41 -10.90 -16.64
C GLU A 415 29.64 -10.92 -17.58
N ALA A 416 29.93 -12.05 -18.21
CA ALA A 416 31.08 -12.20 -19.10
C ALA A 416 30.85 -11.63 -20.51
N TRP A 417 29.68 -11.89 -21.12
CA TRP A 417 29.46 -11.64 -22.55
C TRP A 417 28.54 -10.45 -22.83
N ARG A 418 27.29 -10.52 -22.37
CA ARG A 418 26.23 -9.58 -22.80
C ARG A 418 26.12 -8.35 -21.91
N ARG A 419 26.40 -8.52 -20.62
CA ARG A 419 26.33 -7.51 -19.55
C ARG A 419 25.04 -6.70 -19.59
N GLU A 420 23.94 -7.37 -19.94
CA GLU A 420 22.62 -6.77 -19.97
C GLU A 420 22.14 -6.49 -18.54
N ALA A 421 21.47 -5.35 -18.34
CA ALA A 421 20.88 -4.98 -17.06
C ALA A 421 19.37 -5.29 -17.03
N PHE A 422 18.98 -6.31 -16.26
CA PHE A 422 17.58 -6.74 -16.13
C PHE A 422 16.78 -5.96 -15.10
N LEU A 423 17.37 -5.02 -14.36
CA LEU A 423 16.70 -4.34 -13.24
C LEU A 423 15.43 -3.62 -13.63
N LYS A 424 15.44 -2.98 -14.80
CA LYS A 424 14.30 -2.22 -15.31
C LYS A 424 13.13 -3.16 -15.61
N TYR A 425 13.42 -4.28 -16.29
CA TYR A 425 12.44 -5.32 -16.57
C TYR A 425 11.94 -5.99 -15.29
N LYS A 426 12.82 -6.23 -14.32
CA LYS A 426 12.45 -6.76 -13.00
C LYS A 426 11.45 -5.85 -12.28
N LEU A 427 11.66 -4.54 -12.27
CA LEU A 427 10.74 -3.61 -11.64
C LEU A 427 9.36 -3.62 -12.32
N ILE A 428 9.32 -3.67 -13.66
CA ILE A 428 8.06 -3.78 -14.42
C ILE A 428 7.34 -5.10 -14.07
N LEU A 429 8.07 -6.22 -14.00
CA LEU A 429 7.51 -7.53 -13.65
C LEU A 429 6.97 -7.57 -12.22
N GLU A 430 7.69 -6.96 -11.27
CA GLU A 430 7.25 -6.87 -9.87
C GLU A 430 5.99 -6.01 -9.73
N ASN A 431 5.93 -4.87 -10.44
CA ASN A 431 4.74 -4.02 -10.45
C ASN A 431 3.54 -4.76 -11.06
N LEU A 432 3.75 -5.48 -12.16
CA LEU A 432 2.73 -6.31 -12.79
C LEU A 432 2.22 -7.41 -11.86
N ARG A 433 3.11 -8.13 -11.17
CA ARG A 433 2.73 -9.17 -10.20
C ARG A 433 1.93 -8.61 -9.04
N LYS A 434 2.27 -7.42 -8.56
CA LYS A 434 1.51 -6.73 -7.51
C LYS A 434 0.12 -6.35 -8.00
N SER A 435 0.03 -5.70 -9.16
CA SER A 435 -1.26 -5.30 -9.72
C SER A 435 -2.17 -6.50 -9.99
N GLU A 436 -1.61 -7.64 -10.40
CA GLU A 436 -2.38 -8.86 -10.68
C GLU A 436 -2.82 -9.57 -9.39
N ALA A 437 -2.03 -9.49 -8.31
CA ALA A 437 -2.43 -9.98 -7.01
C ALA A 437 -3.63 -9.20 -6.43
N ASP A 438 -3.76 -7.92 -6.77
CA ASP A 438 -4.86 -7.05 -6.30
C ASP A 438 -6.23 -7.46 -6.88
N TYR A 439 -6.27 -8.09 -8.06
CA TYR A 439 -7.53 -8.54 -8.69
C TYR A 439 -8.16 -9.76 -8.00
N GLN A 440 -7.40 -10.54 -7.21
CA GLN A 440 -7.88 -11.76 -6.52
C GLN A 440 -8.52 -12.82 -7.46
N ASP A 441 -8.22 -12.78 -8.76
CA ASP A 441 -8.75 -13.70 -9.79
C ASP A 441 -7.96 -15.03 -9.91
N ASP A 442 -7.09 -15.35 -8.95
CA ASP A 442 -6.14 -16.50 -9.00
C ASP A 442 -5.30 -16.57 -10.30
N ALA A 443 -4.90 -15.41 -10.84
CA ALA A 443 -4.10 -15.33 -12.07
C ALA A 443 -2.74 -16.02 -11.91
N LYS A 444 -2.49 -17.11 -12.65
CA LYS A 444 -1.26 -17.93 -12.51
C LYS A 444 -0.22 -17.63 -13.58
N ILE A 445 -0.66 -17.16 -14.75
CA ILE A 445 0.20 -16.96 -15.92
C ILE A 445 1.31 -15.94 -15.66
N VAL A 446 1.01 -14.86 -14.92
CA VAL A 446 1.96 -13.79 -14.59
C VAL A 446 3.16 -14.31 -13.79
N PHE A 447 2.95 -15.32 -12.95
CA PHE A 447 3.99 -15.90 -12.10
C PHE A 447 4.88 -16.90 -12.84
N LEU A 448 4.44 -17.42 -13.98
CA LEU A 448 5.25 -18.26 -14.88
C LEU A 448 6.28 -17.45 -15.68
N VAL A 449 5.95 -16.21 -16.02
CA VAL A 449 6.82 -15.33 -16.83
C VAL A 449 8.08 -14.96 -16.05
N GLN A 450 9.25 -15.16 -16.67
CA GLN A 450 10.55 -14.80 -16.13
C GLN A 450 11.05 -13.44 -16.65
N HIS A 451 12.16 -12.96 -16.10
CA HIS A 451 12.73 -11.65 -16.47
C HIS A 451 13.13 -11.57 -17.94
N GLN A 452 13.70 -12.64 -18.50
CA GLN A 452 14.11 -12.74 -19.91
C GLN A 452 12.89 -12.74 -20.84
N ASP A 453 11.80 -13.40 -20.43
CA ASP A 453 10.54 -13.43 -21.17
C ASP A 453 9.94 -12.02 -21.28
N LEU A 454 9.96 -11.27 -20.17
CA LEU A 454 9.45 -9.90 -20.14
C LEU A 454 10.32 -8.95 -20.98
N GLN A 455 11.64 -9.09 -20.91
CA GLN A 455 12.57 -8.33 -21.77
C GLN A 455 12.25 -8.57 -23.24
N TYR A 456 12.11 -9.83 -23.66
CA TYR A 456 11.73 -10.15 -25.05
C TYR A 456 10.39 -9.53 -25.44
N MET A 457 9.40 -9.53 -24.55
CA MET A 457 8.14 -8.83 -24.81
C MET A 457 8.38 -7.34 -25.05
N ILE A 458 9.12 -6.66 -24.18
CA ILE A 458 9.30 -5.22 -24.26
C ILE A 458 10.15 -4.84 -25.50
N GLU A 459 11.28 -5.51 -25.72
CA GLU A 459 12.21 -5.20 -26.80
C GLU A 459 11.69 -5.67 -28.16
N ASN A 460 11.32 -6.94 -28.30
CA ASN A 460 11.03 -7.54 -29.61
C ASN A 460 9.56 -7.40 -30.05
N ILE A 461 8.61 -7.41 -29.10
CA ILE A 461 7.17 -7.34 -29.42
C ILE A 461 6.68 -5.88 -29.39
N TRP A 462 7.07 -5.15 -28.33
CA TRP A 462 6.60 -3.78 -28.13
C TRP A 462 7.55 -2.70 -28.66
N GLY A 463 8.83 -3.01 -28.87
CA GLY A 463 9.82 -2.07 -29.44
C GLY A 463 10.32 -1.03 -28.44
N CYS A 464 10.32 -1.35 -27.14
CA CYS A 464 10.68 -0.45 -26.04
C CYS A 464 9.86 0.85 -26.00
N GLN A 465 8.63 0.84 -26.51
CA GLN A 465 7.78 2.04 -26.63
C GLN A 465 6.37 1.78 -26.11
N SER A 466 5.76 2.80 -25.49
CA SER A 466 4.33 2.78 -25.17
C SER A 466 3.50 2.65 -26.46
N ALA A 467 2.38 1.95 -26.37
CA ALA A 467 1.52 1.71 -27.52
C ALA A 467 0.84 3.00 -28.03
N LEU A 468 0.58 3.97 -27.14
CA LEU A 468 -0.17 5.19 -27.44
C LEU A 468 0.76 6.39 -27.71
N SER A 469 1.56 6.82 -26.73
CA SER A 469 2.47 7.97 -26.87
C SER A 469 3.81 7.69 -27.56
N ALA A 470 4.13 6.42 -27.85
CA ALA A 470 5.45 5.99 -28.31
C ALA A 470 6.61 6.42 -27.37
N CYS A 471 6.32 6.61 -26.08
CA CYS A 471 7.29 6.96 -25.06
C CYS A 471 8.26 5.79 -24.83
N SER A 472 9.56 6.07 -24.85
CA SER A 472 10.63 5.07 -24.69
C SER A 472 11.24 5.02 -23.28
N ASP A 473 10.69 5.76 -22.32
CA ASP A 473 11.18 5.80 -20.95
C ASP A 473 10.74 4.53 -20.19
N LEU A 474 11.60 3.52 -20.14
CA LEU A 474 11.34 2.24 -19.46
C LEU A 474 10.92 2.39 -17.98
N TYR A 475 11.23 3.50 -17.31
CA TYR A 475 10.82 3.72 -15.92
C TYR A 475 9.35 4.14 -15.76
N ASP A 476 8.76 4.68 -16.82
CA ASP A 476 7.36 5.11 -16.86
C ASP A 476 6.47 4.05 -17.52
N LEU A 477 7.06 3.09 -18.22
CA LEU A 477 6.33 2.00 -18.86
C LEU A 477 5.83 0.95 -17.85
N VAL A 478 4.59 0.54 -18.04
CA VAL A 478 3.88 -0.48 -17.27
C VAL A 478 3.14 -1.40 -18.22
N MET A 479 3.12 -2.70 -17.90
CA MET A 479 2.28 -3.66 -18.60
C MET A 479 0.97 -3.85 -17.86
N VAL A 480 -0.14 -3.78 -18.60
CA VAL A 480 -1.49 -3.94 -18.06
C VAL A 480 -2.29 -4.93 -18.92
N ARG A 481 -3.35 -5.52 -18.35
CA ARG A 481 -4.35 -6.30 -19.10
C ARG A 481 -4.90 -5.47 -20.25
N TRP A 482 -4.91 -6.05 -21.45
CA TRP A 482 -5.59 -5.43 -22.59
C TRP A 482 -7.11 -5.50 -22.41
N ASP A 483 -7.65 -6.69 -22.17
CA ASP A 483 -9.03 -6.90 -21.73
C ASP A 483 -9.06 -7.20 -20.23
N LYS A 484 -9.76 -6.36 -19.47
CA LYS A 484 -9.89 -6.48 -18.01
C LYS A 484 -10.57 -7.76 -17.56
N ARG A 485 -11.46 -8.30 -18.40
CA ARG A 485 -12.27 -9.49 -18.06
C ARG A 485 -11.47 -10.78 -18.10
N CYS A 486 -10.35 -10.78 -18.80
CA CYS A 486 -9.47 -11.93 -18.91
C CYS A 486 -8.25 -11.72 -18.02
N GLU A 487 -7.71 -12.80 -17.47
CA GLU A 487 -6.44 -12.74 -16.73
C GLU A 487 -5.33 -12.18 -17.62
N TRP A 488 -4.31 -11.61 -16.98
CA TRP A 488 -3.14 -11.17 -17.71
C TRP A 488 -2.41 -12.37 -18.32
N SER A 489 -2.05 -12.23 -19.59
CA SER A 489 -1.24 -13.20 -20.31
C SER A 489 -0.44 -12.46 -21.38
N PRO A 490 0.68 -13.01 -21.90
CA PRO A 490 1.46 -12.35 -22.94
C PRO A 490 0.65 -11.89 -24.17
N TRP A 491 -0.44 -12.59 -24.49
CA TRP A 491 -1.40 -12.29 -25.56
C TRP A 491 -2.66 -11.52 -25.11
N ASN A 492 -2.72 -11.07 -23.86
CA ASN A 492 -3.72 -10.14 -23.30
C ASN A 492 -3.00 -8.98 -22.59
N THR A 493 -1.96 -8.42 -23.22
CA THR A 493 -1.16 -7.33 -22.64
C THR A 493 -1.17 -6.06 -23.45
N ILE A 494 -0.94 -4.93 -22.80
CA ILE A 494 -0.55 -3.68 -23.46
C ILE A 494 0.57 -3.00 -22.66
N LEU A 495 1.56 -2.46 -23.37
CA LEU A 495 2.63 -1.64 -22.78
C LEU A 495 2.26 -0.17 -22.91
N LEU A 496 2.10 0.51 -21.77
CA LEU A 496 1.63 1.89 -21.67
C LEU A 496 2.47 2.69 -20.67
N THR A 497 2.40 4.01 -20.69
CA THR A 497 2.88 4.81 -19.53
C THR A 497 1.94 4.65 -18.33
N LYS A 498 2.37 5.04 -17.13
CA LYS A 498 1.52 4.96 -15.93
C LYS A 498 0.18 5.69 -16.09
N ASP A 499 0.22 6.90 -16.62
CA ASP A 499 -1.00 7.71 -16.83
C ASP A 499 -1.91 7.09 -17.90
N GLU A 500 -1.32 6.57 -18.98
CA GLU A 500 -2.04 5.86 -20.03
C GLU A 500 -2.68 4.57 -19.51
N ALA A 501 -1.96 3.84 -18.65
CA ALA A 501 -2.45 2.65 -17.98
C ALA A 501 -3.67 2.97 -17.10
N ASP A 502 -3.60 4.03 -16.30
CA ASP A 502 -4.73 4.47 -15.47
C ASP A 502 -5.93 4.90 -16.31
N ALA A 503 -5.70 5.59 -17.43
CA ALA A 503 -6.75 5.96 -18.38
C ALA A 503 -7.37 4.72 -19.03
N HIS A 504 -6.53 3.78 -19.50
CA HIS A 504 -6.96 2.51 -20.09
C HIS A 504 -7.80 1.69 -19.09
N LEU A 505 -7.37 1.64 -17.83
CA LEU A 505 -8.09 0.96 -16.76
C LEU A 505 -9.40 1.64 -16.35
N ARG A 506 -9.73 2.84 -16.82
CA ARG A 506 -11.05 3.47 -16.65
C ARG A 506 -12.02 3.18 -17.79
N LEU A 507 -11.54 2.67 -18.93
CA LEU A 507 -12.38 2.40 -20.10
C LEU A 507 -13.31 1.20 -19.86
N CYS A 508 -14.59 1.33 -20.21
CA CYS A 508 -15.54 0.22 -20.12
C CYS A 508 -15.55 -0.66 -21.37
N ASN A 509 -15.46 -0.05 -22.56
CA ASN A 509 -15.52 -0.71 -23.86
C ASN A 509 -14.31 -0.36 -24.73
N LEU A 510 -13.48 -1.34 -25.05
CA LEU A 510 -12.28 -1.15 -25.88
C LEU A 510 -12.60 -0.83 -27.34
N GLN A 511 -13.73 -1.35 -27.86
CA GLN A 511 -14.14 -1.17 -29.26
C GLN A 511 -14.65 0.26 -29.54
N GLU A 512 -15.20 0.92 -28.53
CA GLU A 512 -15.66 2.31 -28.61
C GLU A 512 -14.52 3.29 -28.33
N ALA A 513 -13.58 2.90 -27.45
CA ALA A 513 -12.49 3.78 -27.02
C ALA A 513 -11.29 3.81 -27.98
N TYR A 514 -11.02 2.73 -28.71
CA TYR A 514 -9.89 2.63 -29.63
C TYR A 514 -10.30 2.43 -31.08
N GLU A 515 -9.57 3.06 -32.00
CA GLU A 515 -9.76 2.88 -33.43
C GLU A 515 -9.48 1.43 -33.87
N VAL A 516 -10.24 0.96 -34.86
CA VAL A 516 -10.15 -0.41 -35.39
C VAL A 516 -8.75 -0.75 -35.89
N ALA A 517 -8.05 0.21 -36.52
CA ALA A 517 -6.68 0.02 -36.99
C ALA A 517 -5.69 -0.26 -35.83
N PHE A 518 -5.86 0.45 -34.71
CA PHE A 518 -5.05 0.27 -33.51
C PHE A 518 -5.30 -1.10 -32.87
N ILE A 519 -6.57 -1.50 -32.74
CA ILE A 519 -6.95 -2.82 -32.23
C ILE A 519 -6.32 -3.94 -33.09
N ARG A 520 -6.34 -3.81 -34.42
CA ARG A 520 -5.70 -4.77 -35.34
C ARG A 520 -4.19 -4.87 -35.11
N ARG A 521 -3.50 -3.74 -34.90
CA ARG A 521 -2.06 -3.72 -34.58
C ARG A 521 -1.77 -4.45 -33.27
N ILE A 522 -2.58 -4.23 -32.24
CA ILE A 522 -2.41 -4.90 -30.95
C ILE A 522 -2.66 -6.41 -31.08
N LYS A 523 -3.72 -6.82 -31.77
CA LYS A 523 -3.98 -8.24 -32.05
C LYS A 523 -2.81 -8.90 -32.78
N HIS A 524 -2.17 -8.22 -33.72
CA HIS A 524 -0.98 -8.74 -34.39
C HIS A 524 0.17 -8.98 -33.39
N LYS A 525 0.43 -8.01 -32.49
CA LYS A 525 1.43 -8.16 -31.42
C LYS A 525 1.08 -9.33 -30.48
N HIS A 526 -0.19 -9.51 -30.12
CA HIS A 526 -0.65 -10.63 -29.31
C HIS A 526 -0.45 -11.98 -30.01
N ILE A 527 -0.70 -12.07 -31.31
CA ILE A 527 -0.42 -13.29 -32.09
C ILE A 527 1.08 -13.61 -32.06
N ARG A 528 1.94 -12.60 -32.24
CA ARG A 528 3.40 -12.77 -32.14
C ARG A 528 3.82 -13.25 -30.75
N ALA A 529 3.23 -12.70 -29.69
CA ALA A 529 3.45 -13.16 -28.33
C ALA A 529 3.01 -14.62 -28.14
N LYS A 530 1.81 -14.98 -28.61
CA LYS A 530 1.27 -16.34 -28.49
C LYS A 530 2.17 -17.37 -29.19
N ASN A 531 2.76 -17.03 -30.33
CA ASN A 531 3.69 -17.90 -31.06
C ASN A 531 5.04 -18.09 -30.35
N TYR A 532 5.48 -17.11 -29.56
CA TYR A 532 6.70 -17.24 -28.77
C TYR A 532 6.45 -18.00 -27.46
N PHE A 533 5.32 -17.74 -26.80
CA PHE A 533 4.94 -18.26 -25.49
C PHE A 533 4.03 -19.50 -25.55
N VAL A 534 4.28 -20.41 -26.50
CA VAL A 534 3.41 -21.58 -26.75
C VAL A 534 3.29 -22.52 -25.55
N GLN A 535 4.31 -22.58 -24.70
CA GLN A 535 4.34 -23.50 -23.57
C GLN A 535 3.60 -22.99 -22.33
N ILE A 536 3.45 -21.66 -22.17
CA ILE A 536 2.83 -21.06 -21.00
C ILE A 536 1.38 -21.55 -20.78
N PRO A 537 0.49 -21.61 -21.81
CA PRO A 537 -0.84 -22.20 -21.65
C PRO A 537 -0.81 -23.65 -21.17
N VAL A 538 0.11 -24.46 -21.69
CA VAL A 538 0.26 -25.88 -21.33
C VAL A 538 0.65 -26.00 -19.87
N MET A 539 1.64 -25.23 -19.42
CA MET A 539 2.09 -25.18 -18.03
C MET A 539 1.00 -24.67 -17.07
N ALA A 540 0.27 -23.63 -17.45
CA ALA A 540 -0.82 -23.08 -16.65
C ALA A 540 -1.91 -24.15 -16.41
N SER A 541 -2.24 -24.95 -17.43
CA SER A 541 -3.23 -26.03 -17.31
C SER A 541 -2.86 -27.09 -16.25
N PHE A 542 -1.57 -27.35 -16.02
CA PHE A 542 -1.12 -28.25 -14.97
C PHE A 542 -1.26 -27.62 -13.57
N LEU A 543 -1.02 -26.31 -13.44
CA LEU A 543 -1.20 -25.58 -12.18
C LEU A 543 -2.67 -25.45 -11.75
N HIS A 544 -3.61 -25.40 -12.69
CA HIS A 544 -5.05 -25.43 -12.35
C HIS A 544 -5.52 -26.84 -11.96
N LYS A 545 -4.90 -27.90 -12.52
CA LYS A 545 -5.25 -29.29 -12.17
C LYS A 545 -4.76 -29.71 -10.78
N SER A 546 -3.60 -29.24 -10.34
CA SER A 546 -3.06 -29.56 -9.01
C SER A 546 -3.92 -29.01 -7.87
N ASP A 547 -4.50 -27.82 -8.04
CA ASP A 547 -5.32 -27.19 -7.00
C ASP A 547 -6.69 -27.85 -6.88
N ASN A 548 -7.28 -28.32 -7.99
CA ASN A 548 -8.52 -29.08 -7.94
C ASN A 548 -8.36 -30.44 -7.23
N GLN A 549 -7.16 -31.03 -7.25
CA GLN A 549 -6.84 -32.23 -6.48
C GLN A 549 -6.50 -31.94 -5.02
N ALA A 550 -5.95 -30.75 -4.70
CA ALA A 550 -5.66 -30.32 -3.34
C ALA A 550 -6.90 -29.85 -2.57
N ASN A 551 -7.89 -29.27 -3.26
CA ASN A 551 -9.16 -28.83 -2.66
C ASN A 551 -10.23 -29.94 -2.56
N ALA A 552 -9.95 -31.13 -3.09
CA ALA A 552 -10.84 -32.30 -3.03
C ALA A 552 -10.47 -33.28 -1.90
N ASN A 553 -9.42 -32.99 -1.13
CA ASN A 553 -9.01 -33.68 0.10
C ASN A 553 -9.07 -32.70 1.27
#